data_AF-A0A521NX49-F1
#
_entry.id   AF-A0A521NX49-F1
#
_cell.length_a   1.000
_cell.length_b   1.000
_cell.length_c   1.000
_cell.angle_alpha   90.00
_cell.angle_beta   90.00
_cell.angle_gamma   90.00
#
_symmetry.space_group_name_H-M   'P 1'
#
loop_
_entity.id
_entity.type
_entity.pdbx_description
1 polymer ?
#
loop_
_entity_poly.entity_id
_entity_poly.type
_entity_poly.pdbx_seq_one_letter_code
_entity_poly.pdbx_strand_id
1 'polypeptide(L)'
;MTFETAGGARPYVIEVHGKEVTVQDTMVAGFMYRIELESQLGTAARVVQCFEAWTRLQHEGPASLHGLELDHAASWLQAHQQARQQAKQFFLSPSGKTFVLRLYQ
;
A
#
# COMPACT_ATOMS: atom_id res chain seq x y z
N MET A 1 5.10 24.81 2.53
CA MET A 1 5.15 23.50 3.24
C MET A 1 3.72 23.19 3.62
N THR A 2 3.01 22.45 2.76
CA THR A 2 1.57 22.24 2.90
C THR A 2 1.37 20.98 3.71
N PHE A 3 1.00 21.14 4.98
CA PHE A 3 0.50 20.02 5.77
C PHE A 3 -0.94 19.77 5.35
N GLU A 4 -1.15 18.86 4.40
CA GLU A 4 -2.48 18.31 4.14
C GLU A 4 -2.86 17.35 5.29
N THR A 5 -3.26 17.93 6.42
CA THR A 5 -4.28 17.30 7.27
C THR A 5 -5.64 17.55 6.62
N ALA A 6 -5.89 16.92 5.47
CA ALA A 6 -7.16 17.03 4.77
C ALA A 6 -7.96 15.74 5.01
N GLY A 7 -9.03 15.84 5.81
CA GLY A 7 -10.09 14.85 5.92
C GLY A 7 -10.93 14.73 4.64
N GLY A 8 -10.27 14.68 3.47
CA GLY A 8 -10.87 14.09 2.28
C GLY A 8 -10.86 12.58 2.47
N ALA A 9 -11.94 11.91 2.09
CA ALA A 9 -11.95 10.45 2.06
C ALA A 9 -10.78 10.00 1.17
N ARG A 10 -9.74 9.41 1.77
CA ARG A 10 -8.66 8.79 1.01
C ARG A 10 -9.30 7.73 0.11
N PRO A 11 -8.80 7.47 -1.10
CA PRO A 11 -9.42 6.49 -2.00
C PRO A 11 -9.14 5.03 -1.59
N TYR A 12 -8.41 4.81 -0.49
CA TYR A 12 -8.10 3.48 0.03
C TYR A 12 -7.90 3.48 1.56
N VAL A 13 -7.94 2.28 2.13
CA VAL A 13 -7.56 1.97 3.50
C VAL A 13 -6.45 0.91 3.53
N ILE A 14 -5.63 0.96 4.57
CA ILE A 14 -4.66 -0.11 4.88
C ILE A 14 -5.26 -0.99 5.97
N GLU A 15 -5.47 -2.25 5.64
CA GLU A 15 -5.84 -3.30 6.59
C GLU A 15 -4.60 -4.07 7.01
N VAL A 16 -4.58 -4.54 8.25
CA VAL A 16 -3.58 -5.51 8.73
C VAL A 16 -4.27 -6.84 8.90
N HIS A 17 -3.79 -7.85 8.18
CA HIS A 17 -4.32 -9.21 8.24
C HIS A 17 -3.31 -10.13 8.90
N GLY A 18 -3.80 -11.14 9.63
CA GLY A 18 -2.97 -12.14 10.29
C GLY A 18 -3.59 -12.66 11.59
N LYS A 19 -2.84 -13.49 12.33
CA LYS A 19 -3.25 -13.92 13.67
C LYS A 19 -3.01 -12.80 14.67
N GLU A 20 -3.91 -12.68 15.65
CA GLU A 20 -3.74 -11.78 16.81
C GLU A 20 -3.38 -10.34 16.40
N VAL A 21 -4.12 -9.80 15.42
CA VAL A 21 -3.97 -8.40 15.01
C VAL A 21 -4.41 -7.52 16.17
N THR A 22 -3.52 -6.63 16.59
CA THR A 22 -3.75 -5.70 17.68
C THR A 22 -4.11 -4.32 17.15
N VAL A 23 -4.62 -3.48 18.06
CA VAL A 23 -4.84 -2.06 17.79
C VAL A 23 -3.53 -1.38 17.38
N GLN A 24 -2.41 -1.70 18.01
CA GLN A 24 -1.10 -1.16 17.64
C GLN A 24 -0.69 -1.54 16.21
N ASP A 25 -0.90 -2.79 15.81
CA ASP A 25 -0.57 -3.23 14.44
C ASP A 25 -1.37 -2.41 13.42
N THR A 26 -2.65 -2.18 13.68
CA THR A 26 -3.52 -1.44 12.76
C THR A 26 -3.22 0.06 12.77
N MET A 27 -3.11 0.67 13.95
CA MET A 27 -2.99 2.13 14.10
C MET A 27 -1.58 2.64 13.88
N VAL A 28 -0.55 1.86 14.21
CA VAL A 28 0.85 2.28 14.07
C VAL A 28 1.46 1.66 12.83
N ALA A 29 1.51 0.33 12.74
CA ALA A 29 2.17 -0.32 11.61
C ALA A 29 1.42 -0.04 10.30
N GLY A 30 0.08 -0.11 10.30
CA GLY A 30 -0.75 0.24 9.14
C GLY A 30 -0.60 1.71 8.72
N PHE A 31 -0.51 2.63 9.69
CA PHE A 31 -0.26 4.05 9.42
C PHE A 31 1.14 4.27 8.80
N MET A 32 2.18 3.68 9.39
CA MET A 32 3.55 3.77 8.88
C MET A 32 3.69 3.17 7.48
N TYR A 33 3.06 2.03 7.23
CA TYR A 33 3.01 1.41 5.91
C TYR A 33 2.40 2.34 4.86
N ARG A 34 1.30 3.03 5.20
CA ARG A 34 0.68 4.02 4.30
C ARG A 34 1.62 5.19 4.01
N ILE A 35 2.21 5.78 5.04
CA ILE A 35 3.13 6.91 4.88
C ILE A 35 4.30 6.52 3.97
N GLU A 36 4.84 5.30 4.10
CA GLU A 36 5.93 4.85 3.24
C GLU A 36 5.53 4.49 1.81
N LEU A 37 4.27 4.13 1.56
CA LEU A 37 3.77 4.03 0.19
C LEU A 37 3.67 5.41 -0.45
N GLU A 38 3.10 6.38 0.27
CA GLU A 38 2.89 7.73 -0.24
C GLU A 38 4.22 8.50 -0.38
N SER A 39 5.22 8.23 0.46
CA SER A 39 6.56 8.82 0.32
C SER A 39 7.25 8.40 -0.97
N GLN A 40 7.05 7.15 -1.40
CA GLN A 40 7.68 6.58 -2.60
C GLN A 40 6.89 6.84 -3.87
N LEU A 41 5.56 6.81 -3.80
CA LEU A 41 4.67 6.96 -4.96
C LEU A 41 4.13 8.39 -5.12
N GLY A 42 4.35 9.26 -4.14
CA GLY A 42 4.04 10.69 -4.19
C GLY A 42 2.64 11.06 -3.71
N THR A 43 1.58 10.56 -4.36
CA THR A 43 0.18 10.94 -4.03
C THR A 43 -0.71 9.73 -3.81
N ALA A 44 -1.79 9.89 -3.03
CA ALA A 44 -2.77 8.83 -2.83
C ALA A 44 -3.40 8.35 -4.16
N ALA A 45 -3.63 9.25 -5.12
CA ALA A 45 -4.11 8.88 -6.45
C ALA A 45 -3.09 8.02 -7.21
N ARG A 46 -1.79 8.35 -7.09
CA ARG A 46 -0.71 7.56 -7.70
C ARG A 46 -0.57 6.18 -7.07
N VAL A 47 -0.77 6.07 -5.76
CA VAL A 47 -0.84 4.79 -5.04
C VAL A 47 -1.94 3.90 -5.65
N VAL A 48 -3.14 4.45 -5.87
CA VAL A 48 -4.26 3.71 -6.49
C VAL A 48 -3.92 3.25 -7.90
N GLN A 49 -3.43 4.16 -8.77
CA GLN A 49 -3.05 3.81 -10.15
C GLN A 49 -2.03 2.66 -10.22
N CYS A 50 -1.00 2.73 -9.37
CA CYS A 50 0.03 1.70 -9.31
C CYS A 50 -0.51 0.37 -8.77
N PHE A 51 -1.37 0.43 -7.75
CA PHE A 51 -2.03 -0.76 -7.19
C PHE A 51 -2.98 -1.44 -8.19
N GLU A 52 -3.78 -0.67 -8.92
CA GLU A 52 -4.69 -1.18 -9.94
C GLU A 52 -3.92 -1.83 -11.09
N ALA A 53 -2.87 -1.19 -11.58
CA ALA A 53 -2.00 -1.75 -12.61
C ALA A 53 -1.36 -3.07 -12.16
N TRP A 54 -0.86 -3.13 -10.92
CA TRP A 54 -0.34 -4.38 -10.36
C TRP A 54 -1.41 -5.46 -10.21
N THR A 55 -2.61 -5.10 -9.73
CA THR A 55 -3.73 -6.04 -9.57
C THR A 55 -4.15 -6.61 -10.92
N ARG A 56 -4.20 -5.77 -11.95
CA ARG A 56 -4.48 -6.17 -13.33
C ARG A 56 -3.38 -7.08 -13.88
N LEU A 57 -2.11 -6.75 -13.63
CA LEU A 57 -0.97 -7.60 -14.00
C LEU A 57 -1.10 -9.01 -13.39
N GLN A 58 -1.53 -9.14 -12.13
CA GLN A 58 -1.72 -10.44 -11.48
C GLN A 58 -2.86 -11.27 -12.08
N HIS A 59 -3.94 -10.61 -12.52
CA HIS A 59 -5.12 -11.31 -13.07
C HIS A 59 -4.99 -11.60 -14.57
N GLU A 60 -4.50 -10.66 -15.37
CA GLU A 60 -4.49 -10.72 -16.84
C GLU A 60 -3.12 -11.10 -17.43
N GLY A 61 -2.06 -11.06 -16.62
CA GLY A 61 -0.69 -11.31 -17.05
C GLY A 61 -0.06 -10.15 -17.85
N PRO A 62 1.27 -10.16 -18.07
CA PRO A 62 2.01 -9.04 -18.65
C PRO A 62 1.68 -8.77 -20.11
N ALA A 63 1.22 -9.77 -20.87
CA ALA A 63 0.87 -9.62 -22.28
C ALA A 63 -0.35 -8.70 -22.52
N SER A 64 -1.15 -8.47 -21.49
CA SER A 64 -2.39 -7.69 -21.55
C SER A 64 -2.22 -6.22 -21.13
N LEU A 65 -1.02 -5.83 -20.68
CA LEU A 65 -0.70 -4.51 -20.15
C LEU A 65 0.21 -3.72 -21.10
N HIS A 66 0.00 -2.40 -21.16
CA HIS A 66 0.85 -1.48 -21.91
C HIS A 66 2.06 -1.04 -21.08
N GLY A 67 3.10 -0.49 -21.72
CA GLY A 67 4.36 -0.12 -21.06
C GLY A 67 4.19 0.73 -19.80
N LEU A 68 3.33 1.75 -19.84
CA LEU A 68 3.05 2.59 -18.68
C LEU A 68 2.39 1.82 -17.52
N GLU A 69 1.52 0.85 -17.82
CA GLU A 69 0.87 0.00 -16.81
C GLU A 69 1.88 -0.98 -16.18
N LEU A 70 2.81 -1.49 -16.97
CA LEU A 70 3.93 -2.31 -16.47
C LEU A 70 4.82 -1.49 -15.54
N ASP A 71 5.15 -0.25 -15.90
CA ASP A 71 5.93 0.66 -15.06
C ASP A 71 5.21 0.99 -13.75
N HIS A 72 3.89 1.21 -13.80
CA HIS A 72 3.06 1.42 -12.62
C HIS A 72 3.04 0.18 -11.70
N ALA A 73 2.88 -1.01 -12.28
CA ALA A 73 2.88 -2.26 -11.53
C ALA A 73 4.24 -2.55 -10.88
N ALA A 74 5.34 -2.28 -11.59
CA ALA A 74 6.70 -2.39 -11.06
C ALA A 74 6.94 -1.39 -9.91
N SER A 75 6.52 -0.13 -10.10
CA SER A 75 6.59 0.91 -9.08
C SER A 75 5.81 0.53 -7.82
N TRP A 76 4.62 -0.05 -7.97
CA TRP A 76 3.86 -0.59 -6.83
C TRP A 76 4.64 -1.69 -6.10
N LEU A 77 5.19 -2.66 -6.82
CA LEU A 77 5.88 -3.80 -6.20
C LEU A 77 7.08 -3.33 -5.36
N GLN A 78 7.88 -2.42 -5.91
CA GLN A 78 9.01 -1.84 -5.20
C GLN A 78 8.56 -1.07 -3.95
N ALA A 79 7.58 -0.17 -4.11
CA ALA A 79 7.06 0.63 -3.01
C ALA A 79 6.45 -0.25 -1.90
N HIS A 80 5.68 -1.27 -2.28
CA HIS A 80 5.09 -2.25 -1.37
C HIS A 80 6.15 -2.99 -0.56
N GLN A 81 7.20 -3.51 -1.23
CA GLN A 81 8.27 -4.24 -0.55
C GLN A 81 9.00 -3.37 0.47
N GLN A 82 9.39 -2.16 0.06
CA GLN A 82 10.09 -1.21 0.92
C GLN A 82 9.22 -0.75 2.09
N ALA A 83 7.96 -0.35 1.81
CA ALA A 83 7.02 0.07 2.84
C ALA A 83 6.73 -1.07 3.84
N ARG A 84 6.57 -2.30 3.34
CA ARG A 84 6.38 -3.48 4.18
C ARG A 84 7.58 -3.76 5.06
N GLN A 85 8.80 -3.66 4.53
CA GLN A 85 10.02 -3.85 5.30
C GLN A 85 10.13 -2.83 6.43
N GLN A 86 9.88 -1.55 6.14
CA GLN A 86 9.92 -0.48 7.13
C GLN A 86 8.81 -0.59 8.16
N ALA A 87 7.58 -0.89 7.76
CA ALA A 87 6.44 -0.88 8.67
C ALA A 87 6.37 -2.14 9.56
N LYS A 88 6.93 -3.28 9.11
CA LYS A 88 6.91 -4.54 9.87
C LYS A 88 7.53 -4.45 11.25
N GLN A 89 8.51 -3.57 11.45
CA GLN A 89 9.16 -3.40 12.75
C GLN A 89 8.20 -2.88 13.84
N PHE A 90 7.07 -2.28 13.44
CA PHE A 90 6.07 -1.76 14.36
C PHE A 90 5.00 -2.79 14.74
N PHE A 91 5.03 -3.99 14.16
CA PHE A 91 4.15 -5.07 14.61
C PHE A 91 4.53 -5.51 16.03
N LEU A 92 3.52 -5.71 16.88
CA LEU A 92 3.74 -6.22 18.24
C LEU A 92 4.29 -7.66 18.21
N SER A 93 3.82 -8.45 17.24
CA SER A 93 4.38 -9.76 16.89
C SER A 93 4.34 -9.89 15.36
N PRO A 94 5.49 -9.90 14.67
CA PRO A 94 5.55 -9.76 13.20
C PRO A 94 5.20 -11.04 12.45
N SER A 95 5.28 -12.20 13.11
CA SER A 95 5.09 -13.50 12.48
C SER A 95 3.64 -13.69 12.02
N GLY A 96 3.45 -13.91 10.71
CA GLY A 96 2.14 -14.21 10.14
C GLY A 96 1.21 -13.01 9.93
N LYS A 97 1.73 -11.79 9.98
CA LYS A 97 0.98 -10.55 9.66
C LYS A 97 1.40 -9.95 8.32
N THR A 98 0.46 -9.30 7.65
CA THR A 98 0.70 -8.57 6.40
C THR A 98 -0.19 -7.34 6.29
N PHE A 99 0.23 -6.42 5.43
CA PHE A 99 -0.55 -5.25 5.04
C PHE A 99 -1.34 -5.57 3.77
N VAL A 100 -2.58 -5.09 3.71
CA VAL A 100 -3.46 -5.19 2.55
C VAL A 100 -3.99 -3.80 2.24
N LEU A 101 -3.84 -3.35 1.00
CA LEU A 101 -4.48 -2.13 0.53
C LEU A 101 -5.86 -2.49 -0.04
N ARG A 102 -6.90 -1.79 0.41
CA ARG A 102 -8.27 -1.93 -0.10
C ARG A 102 -8.77 -0.58 -0.60
N LEU A 103 -9.22 -0.53 -1.85
CA LEU A 103 -9.86 0.65 -2.44
C LEU A 103 -11.27 0.83 -1.87
N TYR A 104 -11.71 2.08 -1.66
CA TYR A 104 -13.12 2.34 -1.39
C TYR A 104 -13.90 2.22 -2.72
N GLN A 105 -14.98 1.43 -2.70
CA GLN A 105 -15.91 1.28 -3.82
C GLN A 105 -16.95 2.41 -3.80
#